data_AF-A0A9P5T2G9-F1
#
_entry.id   AF-A0A9P5T2G9-F1
#
_cell.length_a   1.000
_cell.length_b   1.000
_cell.length_c   1.000
_cell.angle_alpha   90.00
_cell.angle_beta   90.00
_cell.angle_gamma   90.00
#
_symmetry.space_group_name_H-M   'P 1'
#
loop_
_entity.id
_entity.type
_entity.pdbx_description
1 polymer ?
#
loop_
_entity_poly.entity_id
_entity_poly.type
_entity_poly.pdbx_seq_one_letter_code
_entity_poly.pdbx_strand_id
1 'polypeptide(L)'
;MIVSHFPHGPTAFFTLNNVVLRHDIKDHGTVSEAFPHLIFHNFTSKLGKRTADVLKYLFPVPKADSKRVMTFANENDFISFRHHVYVKTSHKDVQLAEVGPRFEMKLYQIKAGTVELGDADTEWVLRPYQNTAKKRTQL
;
A
#
# COMPACT_ATOMS: atom_id res chain seq x y z
N MET A 1 -9.03 -3.60 5.93
CA MET A 1 -9.11 -2.37 5.11
C MET A 1 -9.69 -2.72 3.75
N ILE A 2 -10.60 -1.90 3.23
CA ILE A 2 -11.23 -2.10 1.91
C ILE A 2 -10.98 -0.84 1.10
N VAL A 3 -10.51 -0.99 -0.15
CA VAL A 3 -10.25 0.11 -1.08
C VAL A 3 -11.13 -0.11 -2.30
N SER A 4 -12.13 0.76 -2.51
CA SER A 4 -13.05 0.71 -3.65
C SER A 4 -12.86 1.93 -4.54
N HIS A 5 -12.54 1.72 -5.82
CA HIS A 5 -12.42 2.80 -6.80
C HIS A 5 -13.78 3.13 -7.42
N PHE A 6 -14.17 4.40 -7.41
CA PHE A 6 -15.42 4.88 -8.03
C PHE A 6 -15.15 5.49 -9.41
N PRO A 7 -16.16 5.55 -10.32
CA PRO A 7 -17.55 5.11 -10.14
C PRO A 7 -17.80 3.61 -10.38
N HIS A 8 -16.95 2.94 -11.17
CA HIS A 8 -17.08 1.53 -11.57
C HIS A 8 -15.76 0.77 -11.49
N GLY A 9 -14.87 1.18 -10.58
CA GLY A 9 -13.55 0.58 -10.43
C GLY A 9 -13.56 -0.69 -9.56
N PRO A 10 -12.41 -1.36 -9.43
CA PRO A 10 -12.29 -2.55 -8.62
C PRO A 10 -12.32 -2.23 -7.12
N THR A 11 -12.69 -3.23 -6.33
CA THR A 11 -12.57 -3.23 -4.87
C THR A 11 -11.52 -4.23 -4.44
N ALA A 12 -10.49 -3.76 -3.73
CA ALA A 12 -9.45 -4.58 -3.14
C ALA A 12 -9.62 -4.69 -1.63
N PHE A 13 -9.52 -5.92 -1.13
CA PHE A 13 -9.72 -6.23 0.27
C PHE A 13 -8.41 -6.69 0.92
N PHE A 14 -8.07 -6.05 2.03
CA PHE A 14 -6.82 -6.27 2.75
C PHE A 14 -7.05 -6.58 4.21
N THR A 15 -6.31 -7.56 4.72
CA THR A 15 -6.12 -7.78 6.16
C THR A 15 -4.94 -6.95 6.62
N LEU A 16 -5.08 -6.24 7.75
CA LEU A 16 -3.99 -5.47 8.35
C LEU A 16 -3.39 -6.24 9.54
N ASN A 17 -2.06 -6.28 9.61
CA ASN A 17 -1.28 -6.86 10.69
C ASN A 17 -0.25 -5.84 11.19
N ASN A 18 0.27 -6.05 12.39
CA ASN A 18 1.38 -5.26 12.96
C ASN A 18 1.13 -3.74 12.90
N VAL A 19 -0.09 -3.32 13.23
CA VAL A 19 -0.51 -1.93 13.13
C VAL A 19 0.06 -1.14 14.30
N VAL A 20 0.86 -0.12 14.00
CA VAL A 20 1.28 0.91 14.95
C VAL A 20 0.61 2.21 14.53
N LEU A 21 -0.18 2.77 15.44
CA LEU A 21 -0.93 3.98 15.18
C LEU A 21 -0.03 5.20 15.32
N ARG A 22 -0.32 6.26 14.57
CA ARG A 22 0.52 7.48 14.62
C ARG A 22 0.60 8.10 16.01
N HIS A 23 -0.47 8.03 16.80
CA HIS A 23 -0.50 8.59 18.15
C HIS A 23 0.42 7.85 19.14
N ASP A 24 0.80 6.61 18.82
CA ASP A 24 1.75 5.83 19.62
C ASP A 24 3.21 6.12 19.25
N ILE A 25 3.45 6.85 18.16
CA ILE A 25 4.80 7.20 17.68
C ILE A 25 5.29 8.43 18.44
N LYS A 26 6.52 8.34 18.96
CA LYS A 26 7.22 9.45 19.64
C LYS A 26 7.53 10.57 18.64
N ASP A 27 7.56 11.81 19.14
CA ASP A 27 7.89 13.01 18.33
C ASP A 27 6.95 13.24 17.13
N HIS A 28 5.65 13.11 17.35
CA HIS A 28 4.63 13.35 16.33
C HIS A 28 4.46 14.85 16.04
N GLY A 29 5.39 15.41 15.26
CA GLY A 29 5.22 16.72 14.65
C GLY A 29 4.02 16.78 13.69
N THR A 30 3.69 17.98 13.21
CA THR A 30 2.65 18.17 12.18
C THR A 30 3.05 17.48 10.88
N VAL A 31 2.16 16.65 10.33
CA VAL A 31 2.40 15.97 9.05
C VAL A 31 2.16 16.94 7.91
N SER A 32 3.13 17.04 7.00
CA SER A 32 2.95 17.81 5.76
C SER A 32 1.86 17.20 4.89
N GLU A 33 0.94 18.03 4.42
CA GLU A 33 -0.13 17.64 3.47
C GLU A 33 0.33 17.65 2.01
N ALA A 34 1.61 17.90 1.75
CA ALA A 34 2.18 17.81 0.41
C ALA A 34 1.93 16.41 -0.20
N PHE A 35 1.78 16.39 -1.52
CA PHE A 35 1.57 15.16 -2.28
C PHE A 35 2.81 14.25 -2.16
N PRO A 36 2.65 12.99 -1.71
CA PRO A 36 3.78 12.12 -1.43
C PRO A 36 4.36 11.50 -2.71
N HIS A 37 5.66 11.30 -2.74
CA HIS A 37 6.27 10.32 -3.63
C HIS A 37 5.89 8.91 -3.19
N LEU A 38 5.61 8.03 -4.16
CA LEU A 38 5.25 6.65 -3.90
C LEU A 38 6.37 5.72 -4.35
N ILE A 39 6.73 4.76 -3.51
CA ILE A 39 7.68 3.70 -3.83
C ILE A 39 6.93 2.37 -3.76
N PHE A 40 6.94 1.61 -4.87
CA PHE A 40 6.44 0.25 -4.94
C PHE A 40 7.62 -0.69 -5.16
N HIS A 41 7.94 -1.50 -4.16
CA HIS A 41 9.05 -2.45 -4.22
C HIS A 41 8.52 -3.89 -4.35
N ASN A 42 9.08 -4.63 -5.31
CA ASN A 42 8.82 -6.06 -5.54
C ASN A 42 7.36 -6.43 -5.89
N PHE A 43 6.68 -5.60 -6.69
CA PHE A 43 5.37 -5.90 -7.30
C PHE A 43 5.58 -6.36 -8.76
N THR A 44 6.07 -7.58 -8.93
CA THR A 44 6.58 -8.04 -10.25
C THR A 44 5.50 -8.75 -11.07
N SER A 45 4.59 -9.45 -10.41
CA SER A 45 3.55 -10.25 -11.07
C SER A 45 2.44 -9.38 -11.68
N LYS A 46 1.55 -9.99 -12.47
CA LYS A 46 0.37 -9.29 -13.03
C LYS A 46 -0.57 -8.82 -11.92
N LEU A 47 -0.80 -9.65 -10.90
CA LEU A 47 -1.61 -9.30 -9.73
C LEU A 47 -0.92 -8.22 -8.88
N GLY A 48 0.41 -8.30 -8.75
CA GLY A 48 1.23 -7.30 -8.09
C GLY A 48 1.08 -5.93 -8.73
N LYS A 49 1.26 -5.84 -10.05
CA LYS A 49 1.04 -4.60 -10.82
C LYS A 49 -0.39 -4.08 -10.66
N ARG A 50 -1.39 -4.96 -10.75
CA ARG A 50 -2.81 -4.59 -10.51
C ARG A 50 -3.04 -4.01 -9.12
N THR A 51 -2.46 -4.62 -8.09
CA THR A 51 -2.56 -4.16 -6.69
C THR A 51 -1.83 -2.84 -6.50
N ALA A 52 -0.66 -2.68 -7.12
CA ALA A 52 0.10 -1.45 -7.10
C ALA A 52 -0.69 -0.30 -7.76
N ASP A 53 -1.37 -0.55 -8.89
CA ASP A 53 -2.23 0.45 -9.53
C ASP A 53 -3.40 0.87 -8.62
N VAL A 54 -4.09 -0.10 -7.99
CA VAL A 54 -5.17 0.19 -7.03
C VAL A 54 -4.68 1.09 -5.90
N LEU A 55 -3.47 0.89 -5.39
CA LEU A 55 -2.90 1.70 -4.30
C LEU A 55 -2.33 3.05 -4.79
N LYS A 56 -1.74 3.07 -5.98
CA LYS A 56 -1.10 4.24 -6.58
C LYS A 56 -2.12 5.33 -6.89
N TYR A 57 -3.25 4.97 -7.48
CA TYR A 57 -4.28 5.95 -7.89
C TYR A 57 -5.11 6.52 -6.72
N LEU A 58 -4.80 6.14 -5.47
CA LEU A 58 -5.34 6.82 -4.30
C LEU A 58 -4.66 8.17 -4.04
N PHE A 59 -3.50 8.41 -4.65
CA PHE A 59 -2.71 9.60 -4.40
C PHE A 59 -2.56 10.45 -5.67
N PRO A 60 -2.56 11.78 -5.52
CA PRO A 60 -2.26 12.69 -6.62
C PRO A 60 -0.78 12.65 -7.01
N VAL A 61 -0.48 13.17 -8.21
CA VAL A 61 0.90 13.24 -8.72
C VAL A 61 1.72 14.24 -7.89
N PRO A 62 2.85 13.81 -7.29
CA PRO A 62 3.69 14.69 -6.47
C PRO A 62 4.49 15.67 -7.32
N LYS A 63 4.81 16.83 -6.74
CA LYS A 63 5.82 17.74 -7.28
C LYS A 63 7.22 17.15 -7.08
N ALA A 64 8.18 17.52 -7.93
CA ALA A 64 9.55 17.00 -7.89
C ALA A 64 10.32 17.37 -6.60
N ASP A 65 9.90 18.44 -5.91
CA ASP A 65 10.49 18.94 -4.67
C ASP A 65 9.80 18.40 -3.41
N SER A 66 8.82 17.49 -3.56
CA SER A 66 8.12 16.91 -2.41
C SER A 66 9.09 16.09 -1.54
N LYS A 67 9.06 16.38 -0.24
CA LYS A 67 9.90 15.71 0.77
C LYS A 67 9.20 14.53 1.44
N ARG A 68 7.93 14.32 1.12
CA ARG A 68 7.10 13.26 1.71
C ARG A 68 7.16 12.02 0.83
N VAL A 69 7.36 10.86 1.44
CA VAL A 69 7.44 9.58 0.73
C VAL A 69 6.65 8.50 1.45
N MET A 70 5.89 7.73 0.68
CA MET A 70 5.18 6.55 1.14
C MET A 70 5.71 5.32 0.41
N THR A 71 6.07 4.31 1.19
CA THR A 71 6.67 3.09 0.68
C THR A 71 5.72 1.92 0.86
N PHE A 72 5.47 1.21 -0.22
CA PHE A 72 4.80 -0.08 -0.27
C PHE A 72 5.84 -1.11 -0.69
N ALA A 73 6.31 -1.92 0.25
CA ALA A 73 7.31 -2.96 -0.02
C ALA A 73 6.67 -4.34 0.14
N ASN A 74 6.69 -5.13 -0.94
CA ASN A 74 6.15 -6.48 -0.95
C ASN A 74 7.23 -7.51 -0.59
N GLU A 75 6.97 -8.30 0.45
CA GLU A 75 7.77 -9.46 0.83
C GLU A 75 6.83 -10.63 1.18
N ASN A 76 6.92 -11.73 0.44
CA ASN A 76 6.09 -12.93 0.64
C ASN A 76 4.57 -12.66 0.70
N ASP A 77 4.07 -11.82 -0.21
CA ASP A 77 2.68 -11.34 -0.29
C ASP A 77 2.23 -10.46 0.89
N PHE A 78 3.14 -10.05 1.77
CA PHE A 78 2.90 -9.03 2.78
C PHE A 78 3.42 -7.68 2.27
N ILE A 79 2.51 -6.73 2.13
CA ILE A 79 2.83 -5.38 1.72
C ILE A 79 3.08 -4.56 2.99
N SER A 80 4.35 -4.30 3.27
CA SER A 80 4.77 -3.37 4.31
C SER A 80 4.54 -1.93 3.87
N PHE A 81 3.70 -1.21 4.60
CA PHE A 81 3.50 0.22 4.41
C PHE A 81 4.33 1.01 5.43
N ARG A 82 5.05 2.02 4.95
CA ARG A 82 5.74 3.01 5.78
C ARG A 82 5.58 4.41 5.20
N HIS A 83 5.51 5.41 6.07
CA HIS A 83 5.30 6.79 5.70
C HIS A 83 6.38 7.68 6.33
N HIS A 84 7.25 8.23 5.50
CA HIS A 84 8.40 9.01 5.91
C HIS A 84 8.39 10.41 5.30
N VAL A 85 9.11 11.31 5.95
CA VAL A 85 9.60 12.56 5.35
C VAL A 85 11.12 12.44 5.30
N TYR A 86 11.72 12.96 4.22
CA TYR A 86 13.15 12.93 4.06
C TYR A 86 13.74 14.34 3.98
N VAL A 87 14.98 14.49 4.48
CA VAL A 87 15.79 15.68 4.32
C VAL A 87 17.12 15.26 3.69
N LYS A 88 17.49 15.91 2.59
CA LYS A 88 18.81 15.73 1.97
C LYS A 88 19.81 16.58 2.75
N THR A 89 20.71 15.94 3.48
CA THR A 89 21.77 16.62 4.25
C THR A 89 23.00 16.87 3.38
N SER A 90 23.24 16.02 2.39
CA SER A 90 24.32 16.13 1.41
C SER A 90 23.86 15.57 0.06
N HIS A 91 24.71 15.63 -0.97
CA HIS A 91 24.44 15.02 -2.28
C HIS A 91 24.35 13.49 -2.22
N LYS A 92 24.97 12.85 -1.22
CA LYS A 92 25.00 11.39 -1.06
C LYS A 92 24.14 10.87 0.09
N ASP A 93 23.78 11.74 1.02
CA ASP A 93 23.15 11.33 2.28
C ASP A 93 21.75 11.92 2.44
N VAL A 94 20.83 11.05 2.86
CA VAL A 94 19.43 11.37 3.11
C VAL A 94 19.05 10.88 4.49
N GLN A 95 18.50 11.77 5.30
CA GLN A 95 17.93 11.43 6.60
C GLN A 95 16.43 11.24 6.47
N LEU A 96 15.90 10.19 7.10
CA LEU A 96 14.49 9.84 7.10
C LEU A 96 13.92 10.02 8.51
N ALA A 97 12.77 10.68 8.59
CA ALA A 97 11.95 10.75 9.79
C ALA A 97 10.61 10.07 9.51
N GLU A 98 10.18 9.21 10.41
CA GLU A 98 8.89 8.54 10.28
C GLU A 98 7.77 9.40 10.84
N VAL A 99 6.66 9.50 10.11
CA VAL A 99 5.58 10.46 10.43
C VAL A 99 4.19 9.86 10.42
N GLY A 100 4.00 8.66 9.87
CA GLY A 100 2.70 8.01 9.73
C GLY A 100 2.63 6.64 10.38
N PRO A 101 1.45 5.99 10.33
CA PRO A 101 1.28 4.66 10.90
C PRO A 101 2.14 3.62 10.17
N ARG A 102 2.49 2.55 10.89
CA ARG A 102 3.10 1.34 10.34
C ARG A 102 2.04 0.28 10.27
N PHE A 103 2.01 -0.46 9.18
CA PHE A 103 1.26 -1.71 9.13
C PHE A 103 1.81 -2.58 8.01
N GLU A 104 1.48 -3.85 8.12
CA GLU A 104 1.58 -4.80 7.02
C GLU A 104 0.18 -5.10 6.56
N MET A 105 -0.01 -5.16 5.24
CA MET A 105 -1.29 -5.53 4.67
C MET A 105 -1.14 -6.71 3.73
N LYS A 106 -2.10 -7.62 3.79
CA LYS A 106 -2.17 -8.77 2.91
C LYS A 106 -3.44 -8.71 2.09
N LEU A 107 -3.29 -8.70 0.77
CA LEU A 107 -4.41 -8.79 -0.17
C LEU A 107 -5.06 -10.18 -0.05
N TYR A 108 -6.38 -10.23 0.14
CA TYR A 108 -7.11 -11.50 0.14
C TYR A 108 -8.20 -11.59 -0.93
N GLN A 109 -8.64 -10.47 -1.51
CA GLN A 109 -9.65 -10.48 -2.58
C GLN A 109 -9.57 -9.22 -3.44
N ILE A 110 -9.81 -9.37 -4.74
CA ILE A 110 -10.12 -8.29 -5.68
C ILE A 110 -11.43 -8.62 -6.39
N LYS A 111 -12.39 -7.69 -6.35
CA LYS A 111 -13.63 -7.73 -7.13
C LYS A 111 -13.62 -6.66 -8.21
N ALA A 112 -14.15 -6.96 -9.39
CA ALA A 112 -14.30 -6.04 -10.52
C ALA A 112 -15.59 -5.21 -10.40
N GLY A 113 -15.80 -4.59 -9.25
CA GLY A 113 -16.96 -3.73 -8.98
C GLY A 113 -16.78 -2.97 -7.68
N THR A 114 -17.68 -2.02 -7.44
CA THR A 114 -17.70 -1.21 -6.21
C THR A 114 -18.18 -2.03 -5.01
N VAL A 115 -17.93 -1.52 -3.81
CA VAL A 115 -18.30 -2.20 -2.55
C VAL A 115 -19.79 -2.52 -2.42
N GLU A 116 -20.67 -1.71 -3.01
CA GLU A 116 -22.13 -1.89 -3.01
C GLU A 116 -22.58 -3.07 -3.89
N LEU A 117 -21.80 -3.38 -4.93
CA LEU A 117 -22.16 -4.40 -5.90
C LEU A 117 -21.76 -5.79 -5.37
N GLY A 118 -22.63 -6.39 -4.55
CA GLY A 118 -22.39 -7.68 -3.91
C GLY A 118 -22.03 -8.80 -4.89
N ASP A 119 -22.70 -8.82 -6.04
CA ASP A 119 -22.58 -9.83 -7.10
C ASP A 119 -21.50 -9.51 -8.15
N ALA A 120 -20.61 -8.53 -7.88
CA ALA A 120 -19.51 -8.24 -8.78
C ALA A 120 -18.56 -9.43 -8.97
N ASP A 121 -18.09 -9.61 -10.21
CA ASP A 121 -17.15 -10.66 -10.58
C ASP A 121 -15.88 -10.61 -9.72
N THR A 122 -15.46 -11.77 -9.22
CA THR A 122 -14.23 -11.89 -8.43
C THR A 122 -13.03 -12.07 -9.37
N GLU A 123 -12.21 -11.04 -9.49
CA GLU A 123 -10.98 -11.05 -10.29
C GLU A 123 -9.93 -11.98 -9.67
N TRP A 124 -9.78 -11.93 -8.34
CA TRP A 124 -8.85 -12.78 -7.61
C TRP A 124 -9.28 -12.99 -6.15
N VAL A 125 -8.97 -14.16 -5.60
CA VAL A 125 -9.19 -14.46 -4.18
C VAL A 125 -8.08 -15.35 -3.65
N LEU A 126 -7.63 -15.07 -2.42
CA LEU A 126 -6.69 -15.89 -1.69
C LEU A 126 -7.37 -17.22 -1.30
N ARG A 127 -6.76 -18.34 -1.69
CA ARG A 127 -7.26 -19.69 -1.37
C ARG A 127 -6.30 -20.41 -0.40
N PRO A 128 -6.43 -20.20 0.92
CA PRO A 128 -5.46 -20.70 1.90
C PRO A 128 -5.51 -22.23 2.09
N TYR A 129 -6.65 -22.87 1.79
CA TYR A 129 -6.88 -24.30 2.03
C TYR A 129 -6.47 -25.20 0.83
N GLN A 130 -5.63 -24.71 -0.08
CA GLN A 130 -5.05 -25.53 -1.16
C GLN A 130 -3.69 -26.10 -0.75
N ASN A 131 -3.37 -27.32 -1.19
CA ASN A 131 -2.12 -28.03 -0.83
C ASN A 131 -0.84 -27.22 -1.11
N THR A 132 -0.82 -26.43 -2.18
CA THR A 132 0.34 -25.61 -2.57
C THR A 132 0.21 -24.13 -2.19
N ALA A 133 -0.83 -23.75 -1.44
CA ALA A 133 -1.11 -22.35 -1.12
C ALA A 133 0.08 -21.64 -0.45
N LYS A 134 0.75 -22.30 0.50
CA LYS A 134 1.91 -21.73 1.22
C LYS A 134 3.18 -21.63 0.38
N LYS A 135 3.25 -22.31 -0.76
CA LYS A 135 4.45 -22.34 -1.63
C LYS A 135 4.41 -21.30 -2.75
N ARG A 136 3.27 -20.64 -2.96
CA ARG A 136 3.03 -19.74 -4.09
C ARG A 136 2.95 -18.29 -3.62
N THR A 137 3.91 -17.48 -4.04
CA THR A 137 3.85 -16.01 -3.97
C THR A 137 3.06 -15.48 -5.17
N GLN A 138 2.18 -14.51 -4.92
CA GLN A 138 1.17 -14.04 -5.89
C GLN A 138 1.38 -12.59 -6.34
N LEU A 139 2.05 -11.76 -5.54
CA LEU A 139 2.30 -10.33 -5.79
C LEU A 139 3.69 -10.08 -6.42
#